data_AF-A0A2S0MF50-F1
#
_entry.id   AF-A0A2S0MF50-F1
#
_cell.length_a   1.000
_cell.length_b   1.000
_cell.length_c   1.000
_cell.angle_alpha   90.00
_cell.angle_beta   90.00
_cell.angle_gamma   90.00
#
_symmetry.space_group_name_H-M   'P 1'
#
loop_
_entity.id
_entity.type
_entity.pdbx_description
1 polymer ?
#
loop_
_entity_poly.entity_id
_entity_poly.type
_entity_poly.pdbx_seq_one_letter_code
_entity_poly.pdbx_strand_id
1 'polypeptide(L)'
;MRAIEIFRLRRVRDKPRALAAMQAHAGLNADEARTVVNQAVGGGKPVLRLPDDAAARQCIAALLPTGFVARFAAAPGFDAQGRAEAAILAAVPHLPAAISDRAGALLLQGDWESALAVCLQGAQDALGNAAQQGLQEAAIEVGLQMGWQGNG
;
A
#
# COMPACT_ATOMS: atom_id res chain seq x y z
N MET A 1 12.35 -11.69 -4.33
CA MET A 1 11.04 -12.26 -3.96
C MET A 1 10.46 -11.48 -2.79
N ARG A 2 9.19 -11.04 -2.90
CA ARG A 2 8.48 -10.26 -1.88
C ARG A 2 7.19 -10.96 -1.48
N ALA A 3 6.89 -11.02 -0.19
CA ALA A 3 5.60 -11.51 0.30
C ALA A 3 4.65 -10.33 0.55
N ILE A 4 3.37 -10.49 0.21
CA ILE A 4 2.29 -9.58 0.60
C ILE A 4 1.21 -10.34 1.37
N GLU A 5 0.62 -9.70 2.37
CA GLU A 5 -0.56 -10.19 3.08
C GLU A 5 -1.81 -9.55 2.49
N ILE A 6 -2.83 -10.36 2.23
CA ILE A 6 -4.12 -9.89 1.73
C ILE A 6 -5.14 -9.87 2.86
N PHE A 7 -5.87 -8.76 2.93
CA PHE A 7 -6.96 -8.47 3.84
C PHE A 7 -8.22 -8.16 3.03
N ARG A 8 -9.37 -8.53 3.58
CA ARG A 8 -10.66 -8.19 2.99
C ARG A 8 -11.23 -6.94 3.66
N LEU A 9 -11.73 -5.98 2.86
CA LEU A 9 -12.70 -5.00 3.34
C LEU A 9 -14.11 -5.59 3.32
N ARG A 10 -14.99 -5.11 4.21
CA ARG A 10 -16.32 -5.69 4.49
C ARG A 10 -17.12 -6.11 3.24
N ARG A 11 -16.93 -5.46 2.09
CA ARG A 11 -17.50 -5.88 0.78
C ARG A 11 -16.42 -6.01 -0.30
N VAL A 12 -16.16 -7.24 -0.76
CA VAL A 12 -15.43 -7.50 -2.01
C VAL A 12 -16.38 -7.20 -3.16
N ARG A 13 -15.95 -6.34 -4.10
CA ARG A 13 -16.80 -5.81 -5.17
C ARG A 13 -16.62 -6.55 -6.49
N ASP A 14 -15.41 -7.02 -6.77
CA ASP A 14 -15.05 -7.55 -8.09
C ASP A 14 -14.03 -8.71 -7.97
N LYS A 15 -14.56 -9.92 -7.70
CA LYS A 15 -13.74 -11.13 -7.60
C LYS A 15 -13.03 -11.51 -8.91
N PRO A 16 -13.66 -11.42 -10.10
CA PRO A 16 -12.97 -11.70 -11.36
C PRO A 16 -11.74 -10.81 -11.58
N ARG A 17 -11.86 -9.51 -11.32
CA ARG A 17 -10.72 -8.59 -11.44
C ARG A 17 -9.61 -8.88 -10.42
N ALA A 18 -9.98 -9.26 -9.20
CA ALA A 18 -9.01 -9.66 -8.18
C ALA A 18 -8.22 -10.91 -8.61
N LEU A 19 -8.90 -11.91 -9.20
CA LEU A 19 -8.26 -13.11 -9.74
C LEU A 19 -7.27 -12.75 -10.86
N ALA A 20 -7.69 -11.93 -11.82
CA ALA A 20 -6.82 -11.51 -12.92
C ALA A 20 -5.56 -10.78 -12.40
N ALA A 21 -5.70 -9.92 -11.38
CA ALA A 21 -4.56 -9.25 -10.76
C ALA A 21 -3.58 -10.23 -10.10
N MET A 22 -4.10 -11.23 -9.37
CA MET A 22 -3.25 -12.27 -8.74
C MET A 22 -2.52 -13.12 -9.79
N GLN A 23 -3.19 -13.51 -10.87
CA GLN A 23 -2.57 -14.28 -11.95
C GLN A 23 -1.47 -13.46 -12.65
N ALA A 24 -1.77 -12.21 -13.01
CA ALA A 24 -0.85 -11.35 -13.77
C ALA A 24 0.42 -11.01 -12.99
N HIS A 25 0.32 -10.75 -11.68
CA HIS A 25 1.44 -10.24 -10.89
C HIS A 25 2.13 -11.31 -10.03
N ALA A 26 1.39 -12.32 -9.56
CA ALA A 26 1.93 -13.39 -8.71
C ALA A 26 2.23 -14.68 -9.48
N GLY A 27 1.93 -14.75 -10.78
CA GLY A 27 2.17 -15.94 -11.60
C GLY A 27 1.32 -17.15 -11.18
N LEU A 28 0.26 -16.92 -10.41
CA LEU A 28 -0.64 -17.98 -9.96
C LEU A 28 -1.48 -18.52 -11.11
N ASN A 29 -1.76 -19.81 -11.07
CA ASN A 29 -2.80 -20.38 -11.92
C ASN A 29 -4.21 -20.01 -11.38
N ALA A 30 -5.25 -20.34 -12.15
CA ALA A 30 -6.63 -19.99 -11.81
C ALA A 30 -7.12 -20.58 -10.49
N ASP A 31 -6.72 -21.80 -10.15
CA ASP A 31 -7.19 -22.48 -8.94
C ASP A 31 -6.47 -22.01 -7.68
N GLU A 32 -5.17 -21.70 -7.80
CA GLU A 32 -4.40 -21.04 -6.74
C GLU A 32 -4.96 -19.66 -6.41
N ALA A 33 -5.19 -18.82 -7.44
CA ALA A 33 -5.78 -17.50 -7.26
C ALA A 33 -7.18 -17.59 -6.62
N ARG A 34 -8.00 -18.55 -7.05
CA ARG A 34 -9.33 -18.81 -6.47
C ARG A 34 -9.24 -19.21 -4.99
N THR A 35 -8.28 -20.04 -4.64
CA THR A 35 -8.04 -20.46 -3.26
C THR A 35 -7.69 -19.28 -2.38
N VAL A 36 -6.80 -18.40 -2.84
CA VAL A 36 -6.41 -17.17 -2.13
C VAL A 36 -7.60 -16.24 -1.93
N VAL A 37 -8.39 -15.99 -2.98
CA VAL A 37 -9.61 -15.16 -2.89
C VAL A 37 -10.59 -15.74 -1.89
N ASN A 38 -10.83 -17.05 -1.92
CA ASN A 38 -11.76 -17.72 -1.00
C ASN A 38 -11.27 -17.65 0.45
N GLN A 39 -9.98 -17.87 0.69
CA GLN A 39 -9.38 -17.73 2.02
C GLN A 39 -9.54 -16.31 2.57
N ALA A 40 -9.22 -15.28 1.76
CA ALA A 40 -9.39 -13.89 2.17
C ALA A 40 -10.86 -13.51 2.41
N VAL A 41 -11.78 -14.01 1.58
CA VAL A 41 -13.22 -13.80 1.76
C VAL A 41 -13.72 -14.45 3.05
N GLY A 42 -13.20 -15.64 3.39
CA GLY A 42 -13.49 -16.37 4.63
C GLY A 42 -12.89 -15.76 5.90
N GLY A 43 -12.19 -14.61 5.81
CA GLY A 43 -11.57 -13.94 6.95
C GLY A 43 -10.12 -14.39 7.24
N GLY A 44 -9.56 -15.26 6.39
CA GLY A 44 -8.14 -15.57 6.43
C GLY A 44 -7.26 -14.41 5.97
N LYS A 45 -5.96 -14.53 6.23
CA LYS A 45 -4.92 -13.58 5.80
C LYS A 45 -3.93 -14.31 4.87
N PRO A 46 -4.34 -14.69 3.66
CA PRO A 46 -3.47 -15.42 2.76
C PRO A 46 -2.27 -14.55 2.35
N VAL A 47 -1.13 -15.22 2.18
CA VAL A 47 0.14 -14.61 1.77
C VAL A 47 0.41 -14.96 0.33
N LEU A 48 0.68 -13.96 -0.51
CA LEU A 48 1.20 -14.15 -1.86
C LEU A 48 2.70 -13.91 -1.89
N ARG A 49 3.41 -14.69 -2.71
CA ARG A 49 4.84 -14.48 -2.99
C ARG A 49 4.98 -13.98 -4.42
N LEU A 50 5.61 -12.82 -4.55
CA LEU A 50 5.82 -12.08 -5.79
C LEU A 50 7.31 -12.09 -6.15
N PRO A 51 7.67 -11.97 -7.44
CA PRO A 51 9.06 -12.02 -7.88
C PRO A 51 9.93 -10.93 -7.24
N ASP A 52 9.41 -9.70 -7.13
CA ASP A 52 10.12 -8.54 -6.59
C ASP A 52 9.16 -7.52 -5.94
N ASP A 53 9.73 -6.42 -5.44
CA ASP A 53 9.00 -5.34 -4.76
C ASP A 53 8.10 -4.56 -5.74
N ALA A 54 8.51 -4.40 -7.00
CA ALA A 54 7.72 -3.69 -8.00
C ALA A 54 6.44 -4.46 -8.36
N ALA A 55 6.55 -5.78 -8.61
CA ALA A 55 5.42 -6.66 -8.83
C ALA A 55 4.49 -6.70 -7.61
N ALA A 56 5.03 -6.70 -6.39
CA ALA A 56 4.25 -6.62 -5.16
C ALA A 56 3.43 -5.34 -5.07
N ARG A 57 4.04 -4.17 -5.33
CA ARG A 57 3.33 -2.89 -5.32
C ARG A 57 2.25 -2.82 -6.41
N GLN A 58 2.55 -3.29 -7.62
CA GLN A 58 1.58 -3.37 -8.71
C GLN A 58 0.40 -4.28 -8.35
N CYS A 59 0.66 -5.45 -7.75
CA CYS A 59 -0.38 -6.35 -7.29
C CYS A 59 -1.28 -5.70 -6.22
N ILE A 60 -0.69 -5.05 -5.21
CA ILE A 60 -1.45 -4.34 -4.17
C ILE A 60 -2.32 -3.23 -4.79
N ALA A 61 -1.77 -2.42 -5.68
CA ALA A 61 -2.49 -1.35 -6.36
C ALA A 61 -3.66 -1.89 -7.22
N ALA A 62 -3.46 -3.01 -7.91
CA ALA A 62 -4.48 -3.67 -8.72
C ALA A 62 -5.60 -4.31 -7.89
N LEU A 63 -5.30 -4.75 -6.66
CA LEU A 63 -6.26 -5.32 -5.72
C LEU A 63 -7.15 -4.26 -5.05
N LEU A 64 -6.63 -3.05 -4.80
CA LEU A 64 -7.36 -1.97 -4.13
C LEU A 64 -8.76 -1.68 -4.72
N PRO A 65 -8.96 -1.49 -6.05
CA PRO A 65 -10.28 -1.21 -6.62
C PRO A 65 -11.27 -2.39 -6.50
N THR A 66 -10.79 -3.59 -6.19
CA THR A 66 -11.62 -4.81 -6.07
C THR A 66 -12.23 -5.00 -4.68
N GLY A 67 -11.82 -4.18 -3.70
CA GLY A 67 -12.24 -4.26 -2.29
C GLY A 67 -11.34 -5.14 -1.42
N PHE A 68 -10.20 -5.59 -1.95
CA PHE A 68 -9.12 -6.16 -1.16
C PHE A 68 -8.14 -5.07 -0.75
N VAL A 69 -7.56 -5.22 0.43
CA VAL A 69 -6.41 -4.45 0.89
C VAL A 69 -5.24 -5.42 0.97
N ALA A 70 -4.08 -5.00 0.55
CA ALA A 70 -2.87 -5.78 0.72
C ALA A 70 -1.72 -4.86 1.11
N ARG A 71 -0.70 -5.44 1.72
CA ARG A 71 0.53 -4.76 2.12
C ARG A 71 1.69 -5.74 2.13
N PHE A 72 2.91 -5.26 2.25
CA PHE A 72 4.06 -6.14 2.42
C PHE A 72 3.89 -6.95 3.71
N ALA A 73 4.12 -8.26 3.61
CA ALA A 73 4.13 -9.12 4.78
C ALA A 73 5.32 -8.76 5.67
N ALA A 74 5.14 -8.86 6.98
CA ALA A 74 6.25 -8.73 7.91
C ALA A 74 7.33 -9.78 7.58
N ALA A 75 8.56 -9.32 7.39
CA ALA A 75 9.70 -10.17 7.08
C ALA A 75 10.92 -9.67 7.87
N PRO A 76 11.82 -10.56 8.33
CA PRO A 76 13.07 -10.14 8.96
C PRO A 76 13.83 -9.16 8.05
N GLY A 77 14.18 -7.99 8.62
CA GLY A 77 14.90 -6.93 7.89
C GLY A 77 14.03 -6.00 7.04
N PHE A 78 12.70 -6.17 6.99
CA PHE A 78 11.81 -5.17 6.40
C PHE A 78 11.37 -4.16 7.45
N ASP A 79 11.90 -2.94 7.36
CA ASP A 79 11.55 -1.81 8.23
C ASP A 79 10.54 -0.88 7.54
N ALA A 80 9.26 -1.14 7.78
CA ALA A 80 8.16 -0.33 7.24
C ALA A 80 8.23 1.14 7.71
N GLN A 81 8.55 1.36 8.99
CA GLN A 81 8.63 2.69 9.58
C GLN A 81 9.80 3.47 8.98
N GLY A 82 11.01 2.89 8.98
CA GLY A 82 12.18 3.56 8.42
C GLY A 82 12.03 3.89 6.93
N ARG A 83 11.33 3.06 6.14
CA ARG A 83 11.02 3.38 4.75
C ARG A 83 10.01 4.52 4.61
N ALA A 84 8.95 4.53 5.43
CA ALA A 84 7.97 5.60 5.44
C ALA A 84 8.63 6.93 5.84
N GLU A 85 9.42 6.94 6.91
CA GLU A 85 10.16 8.11 7.38
C GLU A 85 11.13 8.62 6.31
N ALA A 86 11.90 7.74 5.65
CA ALA A 86 12.80 8.13 4.57
C ALA A 86 12.06 8.79 3.40
N ALA A 87 10.89 8.26 3.02
CA ALA A 87 10.06 8.84 1.97
C ALA A 87 9.48 10.20 2.38
N ILE A 88 9.03 10.35 3.62
CA ILE A 88 8.54 11.62 4.17
C ILE A 88 9.66 12.66 4.17
N LEU A 89 10.83 12.33 4.73
CA LEU A 89 11.97 13.24 4.82
C LEU A 89 12.47 13.70 3.44
N ALA A 90 12.40 12.84 2.43
CA ALA A 90 12.72 13.21 1.05
C ALA A 90 11.67 14.16 0.42
N ALA A 91 10.40 14.06 0.82
CA ALA A 91 9.31 14.85 0.26
C ALA A 91 9.11 16.21 0.96
N VAL A 92 9.32 16.29 2.27
CA VAL A 92 9.10 17.49 3.12
C VAL A 92 9.68 18.80 2.55
N PRO A 93 10.90 18.84 1.97
CA PRO A 93 11.47 20.07 1.42
C PRO A 93 10.70 20.67 0.24
N HIS A 94 9.85 19.86 -0.41
CA HIS A 94 9.12 20.23 -1.63
C HIS A 94 7.61 20.39 -1.40
N LEU A 95 7.14 20.06 -0.19
CA LEU A 95 5.74 20.20 0.17
C LEU A 95 5.41 21.63 0.64
N PRO A 96 4.14 22.06 0.55
CA PRO A 96 3.71 23.32 1.13
C PRO A 96 4.03 23.38 2.63
N ALA A 97 4.47 24.53 3.14
CA ALA A 97 4.93 24.69 4.53
C ALA A 97 3.93 24.13 5.56
N ALA A 98 2.63 24.38 5.39
CA ALA A 98 1.59 23.87 6.29
C ALA A 98 1.52 22.32 6.33
N ILE A 99 1.82 21.65 5.21
CA ILE A 99 1.89 20.18 5.14
C ILE A 99 3.17 19.69 5.82
N SER A 100 4.30 20.34 5.53
CA SER A 100 5.61 20.02 6.11
C SER A 100 5.63 20.16 7.62
N ASP A 101 5.07 21.24 8.17
CA ASP A 101 4.97 21.48 9.62
C ASP A 101 4.10 20.41 10.29
N ARG A 102 2.96 20.08 9.67
CA ARG A 102 2.06 19.05 10.19
C ARG A 102 2.70 17.66 10.17
N ALA A 103 3.36 17.30 9.07
CA ALA A 103 4.08 16.03 8.97
C ALA A 103 5.21 15.95 9.98
N GLY A 104 5.99 17.02 10.16
CA GLY A 104 7.05 17.10 11.17
C GLY A 104 6.53 16.94 12.60
N ALA A 105 5.41 17.59 12.95
CA ALA A 105 4.79 17.44 14.26
C ALA A 105 4.33 16.00 14.55
N LEU A 106 3.80 15.30 13.54
CA LEU A 106 3.39 13.90 13.66
C LEU A 106 4.59 12.96 13.82
N LEU A 107 5.67 13.19 13.07
CA LEU A 107 6.92 12.43 13.23
C LEU A 107 7.51 12.57 14.64
N LEU A 108 7.51 13.79 15.21
CA LEU A 108 7.98 14.02 16.58
C LEU A 108 7.13 13.28 17.63
N GLN A 109 5.88 12.95 17.31
CA GLN A 109 4.98 12.16 18.16
C GLN A 109 5.13 10.65 17.92
N GLY A 110 5.98 10.24 16.96
CA GLY A 110 6.12 8.84 16.54
C GLY A 110 4.98 8.35 15.64
N ASP A 111 4.07 9.23 15.21
CA ASP A 111 2.93 8.89 14.35
C ASP A 111 3.30 9.02 12.86
N TRP A 112 4.19 8.13 12.43
CA TRP A 112 4.69 8.10 11.05
C TRP A 112 3.62 7.71 10.02
N GLU A 113 2.60 6.94 10.40
CA GLU A 113 1.49 6.56 9.51
C GLU A 113 0.65 7.80 9.17
N SER A 114 0.27 8.59 10.17
CA SER A 114 -0.44 9.85 9.93
C SER A 114 0.43 10.86 9.18
N ALA A 115 1.73 10.93 9.48
CA ALA A 115 2.66 11.80 8.76
C ALA A 115 2.72 11.45 7.26
N LEU A 116 2.83 10.16 6.93
CA LEU A 116 2.81 9.67 5.56
C LEU A 116 1.50 10.02 4.84
N ALA A 117 0.36 9.83 5.50
CA ALA A 117 -0.95 10.19 4.97
C ALA A 117 -1.08 11.68 4.64
N VAL A 118 -0.57 12.55 5.54
CA VAL A 118 -0.57 14.01 5.35
C VAL A 118 0.31 14.40 4.16
N CYS A 119 1.50 13.82 4.04
CA CYS A 119 2.38 14.08 2.89
C CYS A 119 1.75 13.65 1.57
N LEU A 120 1.10 12.49 1.51
CA LEU A 120 0.39 12.03 0.30
C LEU A 120 -0.74 12.96 -0.12
N GLN A 121 -1.49 13.50 0.85
CA GLN A 121 -2.56 14.46 0.57
C GLN A 121 -2.00 15.77 0.00
N GLY A 122 -0.87 16.25 0.52
CA GLY A 122 -0.22 17.47 0.05
C GLY A 122 0.59 17.33 -1.24
N ALA A 123 0.82 16.10 -1.71
CA ALA A 123 1.72 15.80 -2.82
C ALA A 123 1.13 15.95 -4.23
N GLN A 124 -0.19 16.13 -4.38
CA GLN A 124 -0.87 16.01 -5.69
C GLN A 124 -0.31 16.95 -6.78
N ASP A 125 0.05 18.18 -6.42
CA ASP A 125 0.55 19.19 -7.37
C ASP A 125 1.93 19.75 -6.99
N ALA A 126 2.47 19.39 -5.82
CA ALA A 126 3.67 20.01 -5.24
C ALA A 126 4.96 19.23 -5.48
N LEU A 127 4.87 17.93 -5.78
CA LEU A 127 6.03 17.05 -5.91
C LEU A 127 6.32 16.69 -7.36
N GLY A 128 7.61 16.56 -7.68
CA GLY A 128 8.04 15.89 -8.91
C GLY A 128 7.84 14.37 -8.83
N ASN A 129 7.89 13.71 -9.98
CA ASN A 129 7.57 12.28 -10.14
C ASN A 129 8.29 11.36 -9.13
N ALA A 130 9.57 11.60 -8.83
CA ALA A 130 10.35 10.71 -7.97
C ALA A 130 9.93 10.76 -6.49
N ALA A 131 9.74 11.97 -5.92
CA ALA A 131 9.34 12.13 -4.52
C ALA A 131 7.88 11.67 -4.32
N GLN A 132 7.02 12.00 -5.29
CA GLN A 132 5.64 11.52 -5.30
C GLN A 132 5.58 9.99 -5.37
N GLN A 133 6.37 9.37 -6.27
CA GLN A 133 6.47 7.93 -6.37
C GLN A 133 6.98 7.30 -5.06
N GLY A 134 8.02 7.86 -4.44
CA GLY A 134 8.54 7.36 -3.16
C GLY A 134 7.49 7.32 -2.04
N LEU A 135 6.69 8.38 -1.90
CA LEU A 135 5.58 8.41 -0.95
C LEU A 135 4.50 7.36 -1.28
N GLN A 136 4.13 7.23 -2.55
CA GLN A 136 3.11 6.26 -2.99
C GLN A 136 3.59 4.82 -2.75
N GLU A 137 4.85 4.52 -3.03
CA GLU A 137 5.45 3.22 -2.78
C GLU A 137 5.41 2.88 -1.29
N ALA A 138 5.85 3.80 -0.41
CA ALA A 138 5.79 3.61 1.04
C ALA A 138 4.35 3.38 1.53
N ALA A 139 3.38 4.13 0.99
CA ALA A 139 1.97 3.98 1.33
C ALA A 139 1.41 2.60 0.96
N ILE A 140 1.71 2.14 -0.24
CA ILE A 140 1.32 0.81 -0.75
C ILE A 140 1.93 -0.29 0.12
N GLU A 141 3.21 -0.15 0.47
CA GLU A 141 3.94 -1.15 1.25
C GLU A 141 3.39 -1.37 2.64
N VAL A 142 2.93 -0.31 3.30
CA VAL A 142 2.36 -0.38 4.65
C VAL A 142 0.85 -0.62 4.66
N GLY A 143 0.20 -0.58 3.49
CA GLY A 143 -1.24 -0.74 3.34
C GLY A 143 -2.03 0.51 3.71
N LEU A 144 -1.38 1.68 3.70
CA LEU A 144 -2.02 2.96 3.93
C LEU A 144 -2.89 3.29 2.72
N GLN A 145 -4.21 3.34 2.92
CA GLN A 145 -5.15 3.48 1.82
C GLN A 145 -4.97 4.83 1.13
N MET A 146 -4.51 4.78 -0.11
CA MET A 146 -4.57 5.93 -1.02
C MET A 146 -6.03 6.25 -1.32
N GLY A 147 -6.61 7.18 -0.57
CA GLY A 147 -7.79 7.93 -1.02
C GLY A 147 -9.13 7.20 -1.11
N TRP A 148 -9.38 6.09 -0.40
CA TRP A 148 -10.75 5.63 -0.22
C TRP A 148 -11.39 6.28 1.01
N GLN A 149 -11.88 7.51 0.84
CA GLN A 149 -12.98 8.00 1.65
C GLN A 149 -14.20 7.15 1.31
N GLY A 150 -14.43 6.12 2.11
CA GLY A 150 -15.77 5.57 2.24
C GLY A 150 -16.64 6.65 2.87
N ASN A 151 -17.26 7.50 2.04
CA ASN A 151 -18.48 8.18 2.43
C ASN A 151 -19.51 7.07 2.70
N GLY A 152 -19.65 6.73 3.98
CA GLY A 152 -20.88 6.21 4.56
C GLY A 152 -21.76 7.37 4.97
#